data_AF-A0A264VU36-F1
#
_entry.id   AF-A0A264VU36-F1
#
_cell.length_a   1.000
_cell.length_b   1.000
_cell.length_c   1.000
_cell.angle_alpha   90.00
_cell.angle_beta   90.00
_cell.angle_gamma   90.00
#
_symmetry.space_group_name_H-M   'P 1'
#
loop_
_entity.id
_entity.type
_entity.pdbx_description
1 polymer ?
#
loop_
_entity_poly.entity_id
_entity_poly.type
_entity_poly.pdbx_seq_one_letter_code
_entity_poly.pdbx_strand_id
1 'polypeptide(L)'
;MAKLTISQILGLGRKTSKSSQQPINDFQHLAVNADNDTSNDTQQEQAMTLIESSDEKPVAPKKHSRGHNVAVSEEAKNSPVLAVKLLRETDLSSKKIRTRLSEGPEALSKYTIKYMEENDPTWEFLDDEERVRKAFQVSANKGDINGYMKARHQAVQALKKMEEPMTEDEIKKMIENTRQMMNEINPNTADNIAARKKADEEFEKSMVEAATKRQKAYEKLGATFRS
;
A
#
# COMPACT_ATOMS: atom_id res chain seq x y z
N MET A 1 -18.23 -8.70 -64.71
CA MET A 1 -17.99 -7.75 -63.61
C MET A 1 -17.11 -8.43 -62.57
N ALA A 2 -15.81 -8.11 -62.61
CA ALA A 2 -14.78 -8.82 -61.85
C ALA A 2 -14.61 -8.23 -60.45
N LYS A 3 -14.56 -9.11 -59.45
CA LYS A 3 -14.34 -8.81 -58.03
C LYS A 3 -12.85 -8.60 -57.80
N LEU A 4 -12.47 -7.47 -57.19
CA LEU A 4 -11.09 -7.18 -56.80
C LEU A 4 -11.01 -6.89 -55.30
N THR A 5 -10.04 -7.55 -54.68
CA THR A 5 -9.84 -7.71 -53.24
C THR A 5 -9.04 -6.53 -52.66
N ILE A 6 -9.40 -6.13 -51.43
CA ILE A 6 -8.81 -5.04 -50.64
C ILE A 6 -7.47 -5.51 -50.05
N SER A 7 -6.44 -5.63 -50.89
CA SER A 7 -5.05 -5.86 -50.43
C SER A 7 -4.05 -4.90 -51.07
N GLN A 8 -4.52 -3.75 -51.56
CA GLN A 8 -3.71 -2.77 -52.31
C GLN A 8 -3.76 -1.34 -51.74
N ILE A 9 -4.12 -1.14 -50.47
CA ILE A 9 -4.27 0.22 -49.88
C ILE A 9 -3.14 0.62 -48.91
N LEU A 10 -2.14 -0.21 -48.64
CA LEU A 10 -0.97 0.23 -47.86
C LEU A 10 0.32 0.18 -48.68
N GLY A 11 0.64 1.33 -49.28
CA GLY A 11 1.93 1.59 -49.90
C GLY A 11 3.04 1.63 -48.84
N LEU A 12 3.94 0.65 -48.88
CA LEU A 12 5.29 0.79 -48.34
C LEU A 12 6.28 0.85 -49.51
N GLY A 13 6.77 2.07 -49.74
CA GLY A 13 7.89 2.35 -50.63
C GLY A 13 9.21 1.85 -50.06
N ARG A 14 10.04 1.35 -50.97
CA ARG A 14 11.39 0.77 -50.82
C ARG A 14 12.36 1.65 -50.03
N LYS A 15 13.33 1.02 -49.34
CA LYS A 15 14.78 1.17 -49.64
C LYS A 15 15.63 0.15 -48.85
N THR A 16 16.64 -0.34 -49.54
CA THR A 16 17.63 -1.36 -49.18
C THR A 16 18.84 -0.77 -48.43
N SER A 17 19.36 -1.48 -47.42
CA SER A 17 20.80 -1.47 -47.12
C SER A 17 21.23 -2.79 -46.48
N LYS A 18 22.29 -3.37 -47.05
CA LYS A 18 22.98 -4.60 -46.63
C LYS A 18 23.47 -4.50 -45.17
N SER A 19 23.30 -5.55 -44.38
CA SER A 19 24.23 -5.87 -43.28
C SER A 19 24.50 -7.37 -43.26
N SER A 20 25.79 -7.67 -43.03
CA SER A 20 26.42 -8.99 -43.09
C SER A 20 26.13 -9.80 -41.82
N GLN A 21 26.13 -11.11 -41.97
CA GLN A 21 25.86 -12.10 -40.93
C GLN A 21 27.09 -12.41 -40.04
N GLN A 22 26.77 -12.93 -38.85
CA GLN A 22 27.54 -13.76 -37.90
C GLN A 22 28.45 -13.06 -36.86
N PRO A 23 28.79 -13.72 -35.73
CA PRO A 23 27.96 -14.51 -34.81
C PRO A 23 28.18 -14.16 -33.32
N ILE A 24 27.42 -14.85 -32.47
CA ILE A 24 27.44 -14.84 -30.99
C ILE A 24 28.76 -15.40 -30.46
N ASN A 25 29.50 -14.61 -29.68
CA ASN A 25 30.58 -15.00 -28.75
C ASN A 25 30.37 -14.15 -27.48
N ASP A 26 30.60 -14.55 -26.23
CA ASP A 26 30.89 -15.83 -25.59
C ASP A 26 30.82 -15.54 -24.08
N PHE A 27 30.06 -16.32 -23.31
CA PHE A 27 30.00 -16.25 -21.84
C PHE A 27 31.24 -16.89 -21.17
N GLN A 28 32.44 -16.48 -21.58
CA GLN A 28 33.72 -17.11 -21.20
C GLN A 28 34.26 -16.74 -19.80
N HIS A 29 33.45 -16.19 -18.90
CA HIS A 29 33.86 -15.93 -17.51
C HIS A 29 33.25 -16.90 -16.49
N LEU A 30 32.37 -17.81 -16.91
CA LEU A 30 31.69 -18.77 -16.02
C LEU A 30 32.28 -20.17 -16.04
N ALA A 31 33.24 -20.44 -16.93
CA ALA A 31 33.90 -21.75 -17.03
C ALA A 31 35.33 -21.65 -16.50
N VAL A 32 35.46 -21.53 -15.17
CA VAL A 32 36.68 -21.91 -14.46
C VAL A 32 36.40 -23.22 -13.73
N ASN A 33 36.89 -24.28 -14.40
CA ASN A 33 37.50 -25.48 -13.84
C ASN A 33 36.62 -26.41 -12.99
N ALA A 34 35.98 -27.36 -13.67
CA ALA A 34 35.72 -28.68 -13.12
C ALA A 34 36.88 -29.60 -13.54
N ASP A 35 37.60 -30.17 -12.57
CA ASP A 35 37.96 -31.60 -12.52
C ASP A 35 38.80 -31.93 -11.26
N ASN A 36 38.23 -32.83 -10.44
CA ASN A 36 38.81 -33.73 -9.40
C ASN A 36 39.74 -33.15 -8.32
N ASP A 37 39.64 -33.49 -7.03
CA ASP A 37 39.35 -34.80 -6.44
C ASP A 37 39.10 -34.65 -4.92
N THR A 38 38.21 -35.47 -4.37
CA THR A 38 38.22 -36.02 -3.00
C THR A 38 38.02 -35.09 -1.76
N SER A 39 36.94 -35.42 -1.03
CA SER A 39 36.65 -35.17 0.41
C SER A 39 36.08 -33.81 0.82
N ASN A 40 34.75 -33.76 1.05
CA ASN A 40 34.12 -33.38 2.33
C ASN A 40 32.63 -33.04 2.12
N ASP A 41 31.77 -34.06 2.09
CA ASP A 41 30.29 -33.97 2.07
C ASP A 41 29.68 -33.42 3.38
N THR A 42 30.44 -32.68 4.21
CA THR A 42 30.00 -32.24 5.54
C THR A 42 29.89 -30.72 5.70
N GLN A 43 30.16 -29.93 4.65
CA GLN A 43 30.08 -28.45 4.72
C GLN A 43 28.96 -27.84 3.88
N GLN A 44 28.36 -28.57 2.94
CA GLN A 44 27.20 -28.05 2.18
C GLN A 44 25.87 -28.19 2.93
N GLU A 45 25.73 -29.15 3.84
CA GLU A 45 24.54 -29.23 4.72
C GLU A 45 24.49 -28.11 5.78
N GLN A 46 25.64 -27.49 6.11
CA GLN A 46 25.66 -26.33 7.03
C GLN A 46 25.40 -24.99 6.32
N ALA A 47 25.63 -24.90 5.01
CA ALA A 47 25.32 -23.70 4.24
C ALA A 47 23.83 -23.63 3.82
N MET A 48 23.17 -24.79 3.66
CA MET A 48 21.75 -24.85 3.32
C MET A 48 20.82 -24.78 4.54
N THR A 49 21.32 -25.11 5.74
CA THR A 49 20.57 -24.96 7.00
C THR A 49 20.64 -23.57 7.61
N LEU A 50 21.58 -22.72 7.19
CA LEU A 50 21.70 -21.34 7.72
C LEU A 50 20.82 -20.32 6.99
N ILE A 51 20.33 -20.64 5.78
CA ILE A 51 19.43 -19.75 5.01
C ILE A 51 17.97 -19.87 5.47
N GLU A 52 17.62 -20.94 6.19
CA GLU A 52 16.24 -21.21 6.62
C GLU A 52 15.90 -20.62 8.01
N SER A 53 16.79 -19.80 8.60
CA SER A 53 16.63 -19.28 9.96
C SER A 53 16.49 -17.75 10.09
N SER A 54 16.15 -17.04 9.02
CA SER A 54 15.91 -15.59 9.10
C SER A 54 14.69 -15.11 8.30
N ASP A 55 13.71 -15.98 8.11
CA ASP A 55 12.37 -15.60 7.63
C ASP A 55 11.35 -15.64 8.77
N GLU A 56 11.79 -15.34 10.00
CA GLU A 56 10.87 -14.81 11.02
C GLU A 56 10.39 -13.44 10.52
N LYS A 57 9.33 -13.48 9.70
CA LYS A 57 8.47 -12.32 9.51
C LYS A 57 8.19 -11.77 10.91
N PRO A 58 8.54 -10.51 11.20
CA PRO A 58 8.38 -9.97 12.54
C PRO A 58 6.92 -10.17 12.94
N VAL A 59 6.71 -10.90 14.04
CA VAL A 59 5.37 -11.15 14.58
C VAL A 59 4.68 -9.80 14.67
N ALA A 60 3.59 -9.67 13.92
CA ALA A 60 2.81 -8.46 13.83
C ALA A 60 2.53 -7.95 15.25
N PRO A 61 3.04 -6.75 15.63
CA PRO A 61 2.89 -6.27 16.99
C PRO A 61 1.39 -6.07 17.28
N LYS A 62 0.92 -6.41 18.48
CA LYS A 62 -0.51 -6.19 18.85
C LYS A 62 -0.93 -4.72 18.78
N LYS A 63 0.04 -3.80 18.84
CA LYS A 63 -0.14 -2.35 18.73
C LYS A 63 1.07 -1.77 18.03
N HIS A 64 0.83 -0.89 17.06
CA HIS A 64 1.87 -0.14 16.38
C HIS A 64 2.64 0.79 17.30
N SER A 65 3.95 0.95 17.05
CA SER A 65 4.77 1.90 17.79
C SER A 65 4.36 3.35 17.56
N ARG A 66 4.90 4.23 18.40
CA ARG A 66 4.76 5.68 18.26
C ARG A 66 5.20 6.17 16.87
N GLY A 67 6.28 5.59 16.33
CA GLY A 67 6.83 5.95 15.03
C GLY A 67 5.87 5.60 13.90
N HIS A 68 5.36 4.37 13.87
CA HIS A 68 4.39 3.92 12.86
C HIS A 68 3.12 4.79 12.87
N ASN A 69 2.53 5.04 14.05
CA ASN A 69 1.30 5.81 14.18
C ASN A 69 1.42 7.25 13.64
N VAL A 70 2.61 7.84 13.74
CA VAL A 70 2.89 9.17 13.16
C VAL A 70 3.22 9.03 11.67
N ALA A 71 4.02 8.04 11.26
CA ALA A 71 4.42 7.84 9.87
C ALA A 71 3.24 7.63 8.91
N VAL A 72 2.24 6.85 9.32
CA VAL A 72 1.05 6.55 8.50
C VAL A 72 0.07 7.72 8.44
N SER A 73 0.20 8.71 9.33
CA SER A 73 -0.72 9.83 9.44
C SER A 73 -0.60 10.82 8.26
N GLU A 74 -1.73 11.36 7.81
CA GLU A 74 -1.74 12.36 6.72
C GLU A 74 -1.03 13.65 7.13
N GLU A 75 -1.09 14.03 8.41
CA GLU A 75 -0.41 15.21 8.92
C GLU A 75 1.12 15.11 8.79
N ALA A 76 1.68 13.90 9.00
CA ALA A 76 3.11 13.66 8.81
C ALA A 76 3.51 13.61 7.33
N LYS A 77 2.61 13.20 6.42
CA LYS A 77 2.86 13.26 4.97
C LYS A 77 2.92 14.70 4.45
N ASN A 78 2.11 15.59 5.03
CA ASN A 78 2.11 17.00 4.68
C ASN A 78 3.40 17.70 5.18
N SER A 79 3.79 17.43 6.42
CA SER A 79 4.95 18.07 7.08
C SER A 79 6.00 17.04 7.55
N PRO A 80 6.70 16.35 6.63
CA PRO A 80 7.56 15.22 6.96
C PRO A 80 8.79 15.60 7.78
N VAL A 81 9.40 16.76 7.49
CA VAL A 81 10.58 17.24 8.22
C VAL A 81 10.23 17.56 9.67
N LEU A 82 9.09 18.20 9.91
CA LEU A 82 8.59 18.48 11.25
C LEU A 82 8.25 17.19 12.01
N ALA A 83 7.64 16.21 11.32
CA ALA A 83 7.30 14.92 11.93
C ALA A 83 8.56 14.18 12.42
N VAL A 84 9.59 14.09 11.58
CA VAL A 84 10.86 13.47 11.98
C VAL A 84 11.54 14.24 13.11
N LYS A 85 11.49 15.57 13.08
CA LYS A 85 12.03 16.42 14.14
C LYS A 85 11.32 16.16 15.48
N LEU A 86 9.99 16.19 15.49
CA LEU A 86 9.20 15.91 16.69
C LEU A 86 9.41 14.49 17.22
N LEU A 87 9.55 13.50 16.34
CA LEU A 87 9.82 12.12 16.74
C LEU A 87 11.20 11.95 17.38
N ARG A 88 12.21 12.73 16.97
CA ARG A 88 13.58 12.66 17.50
C ARG A 88 13.80 13.52 18.74
N GLU A 89 13.24 14.72 18.75
CA GLU A 89 13.52 15.73 19.79
C GLU A 89 12.52 15.67 20.95
N THR A 90 11.37 15.02 20.77
CA THR A 90 10.32 15.00 21.79
C THR A 90 9.80 13.59 22.08
N ASP A 91 9.53 13.34 23.36
CA ASP A 91 8.87 12.12 23.86
C ASP A 91 7.34 12.26 23.90
N LEU A 92 6.79 13.17 23.09
CA LEU A 92 5.34 13.39 23.03
C LEU A 92 4.62 12.16 22.46
N SER A 93 3.39 11.92 22.94
CA SER A 93 2.55 10.87 22.40
C SER A 93 2.21 11.13 20.93
N SER A 94 1.98 10.07 20.16
CA SER A 94 1.63 10.16 18.73
C SER A 94 0.45 11.10 18.47
N LYS A 95 -0.57 11.11 19.34
CA LYS A 95 -1.72 12.03 19.26
C LYS A 95 -1.30 13.50 19.35
N LYS A 96 -0.44 13.85 20.30
CA LYS A 96 0.01 15.24 20.49
C LYS A 96 0.96 15.69 19.38
N ILE A 97 1.75 14.76 18.83
CA ILE A 97 2.57 15.02 17.63
C ILE A 97 1.68 15.35 16.43
N ARG A 98 0.62 14.56 16.19
CA ARG A 98 -0.33 14.82 15.10
C ARG A 98 -1.03 16.18 15.22
N THR A 99 -1.47 16.56 16.42
CA THR A 99 -2.05 17.90 16.66
C THR A 99 -1.06 19.02 16.33
N ARG A 100 0.21 18.87 16.72
CA ARG A 100 1.24 19.86 16.36
C ARG A 100 1.55 19.90 14.87
N LEU A 101 1.48 18.75 14.19
CA LEU A 101 1.66 18.67 12.74
C LEU A 101 0.50 19.32 11.98
N SER A 102 -0.71 19.32 12.53
CA SER A 102 -1.85 20.02 11.92
C SER A 102 -1.88 21.52 12.18
N GLU A 103 -1.33 21.98 13.30
CA GLU A 103 -1.36 23.40 13.70
C GLU A 103 -0.12 24.17 13.24
N GLY A 104 1.02 23.51 13.08
CA GLY A 104 2.31 24.16 12.83
C GLY A 104 2.71 24.22 11.35
N PRO A 105 3.50 25.23 10.95
CA PRO A 105 4.11 25.29 9.63
C PRO A 105 5.13 24.16 9.43
N GLU A 106 5.42 23.82 8.17
CA GLU A 106 6.44 22.83 7.88
C GLU A 106 7.81 23.26 8.41
N ALA A 107 8.53 22.35 9.06
CA ALA A 107 9.88 22.65 9.53
C ALA A 107 10.87 22.63 8.35
N LEU A 108 11.75 23.63 8.30
CA LEU A 108 12.87 23.65 7.36
C LEU A 108 14.08 22.90 7.92
N SER A 109 14.88 22.35 7.01
CA SER A 109 16.17 21.76 7.38
C SER A 109 17.17 22.86 7.78
N LYS A 110 18.12 22.53 8.66
CA LYS A 110 19.20 23.47 9.04
C LYS A 110 19.99 23.96 7.82
N TYR A 111 20.21 23.10 6.83
CA TYR A 111 20.87 23.45 5.59
C TYR A 111 20.06 24.48 4.79
N THR A 112 18.76 24.26 4.64
CA THR A 112 17.86 25.16 3.90
C THR A 112 17.78 26.53 4.57
N ILE A 113 17.66 26.57 5.89
CA ILE A 113 17.65 27.82 6.66
C ILE A 113 18.94 28.59 6.42
N LYS A 114 20.10 27.96 6.62
CA LYS A 114 21.40 28.61 6.43
C LYS A 114 21.60 29.11 4.99
N TYR A 115 21.22 28.31 4.00
CA TYR A 115 21.31 28.74 2.60
C TYR A 115 20.47 29.99 2.35
N MET A 116 19.24 30.02 2.86
CA MET A 116 18.34 31.15 2.64
C MET A 116 18.79 32.40 3.41
N GLU A 117 19.31 32.25 4.63
CA GLU A 117 19.92 33.35 5.41
C GLU A 117 21.09 34.00 4.65
N GLU A 118 21.95 33.20 4.01
CA GLU A 118 23.12 33.69 3.29
C GLU A 118 22.79 34.30 1.92
N ASN A 119 21.71 33.87 1.27
CA ASN A 119 21.42 34.19 -0.13
C ASN A 119 20.19 35.08 -0.34
N ASP A 120 19.35 35.28 0.69
CA ASP A 120 18.14 36.10 0.61
C ASP A 120 18.09 37.13 1.75
N PRO A 121 18.39 38.42 1.47
CA PRO A 121 18.32 39.49 2.47
C PRO A 121 16.94 39.71 3.08
N THR A 122 15.87 39.21 2.45
CA THR A 122 14.50 39.35 2.98
C THR A 122 14.15 38.26 4.00
N TRP A 123 15.00 37.23 4.16
CA TRP A 123 14.71 36.02 4.92
C TRP A 123 14.38 36.26 6.40
N GLU A 124 15.09 37.17 7.05
CA GLU A 124 14.90 37.45 8.48
C GLU A 124 13.52 38.06 8.79
N PHE A 125 12.94 38.78 7.83
CA PHE A 125 11.66 39.47 7.99
C PHE A 125 10.44 38.59 7.70
N LEU A 126 10.65 37.42 7.11
CA LEU A 126 9.58 36.48 6.80
C LEU A 126 9.17 35.70 8.06
N ASP A 127 7.88 35.40 8.17
CA ASP A 127 7.40 34.43 9.16
C ASP A 127 7.74 32.98 8.75
N ASP A 128 7.45 32.01 9.62
CA ASP A 128 7.82 30.61 9.37
C ASP A 128 7.09 30.00 8.16
N GLU A 129 5.84 30.37 7.88
CA GLU A 129 5.10 29.88 6.70
C GLU A 129 5.64 30.49 5.40
N GLU A 130 5.94 31.78 5.43
CA GLU A 130 6.52 32.51 4.32
C GLU A 130 7.93 32.01 4.00
N ARG A 131 8.73 31.71 5.02
CA ARG A 131 10.05 31.07 4.87
C ARG A 131 9.93 29.73 4.18
N VAL A 132 8.97 28.89 4.57
CA VAL A 132 8.72 27.59 3.90
C VAL A 132 8.35 27.80 2.45
N ARG A 133 7.37 28.67 2.17
CA ARG A 133 6.91 28.97 0.82
C ARG A 133 8.04 29.52 -0.05
N LYS A 134 8.85 30.44 0.47
CA LYS A 134 9.99 31.03 -0.25
C LYS A 134 11.08 29.99 -0.50
N ALA A 135 11.41 29.16 0.48
CA ALA A 135 12.36 28.07 0.31
C ALA A 135 11.89 27.06 -0.75
N PHE A 136 10.60 26.70 -0.73
CA PHE A 136 10.00 25.88 -1.79
C PHE A 136 10.13 26.54 -3.17
N GLN A 137 9.82 27.83 -3.29
CA GLN A 137 9.94 28.56 -4.56
C GLN A 137 11.38 28.57 -5.10
N VAL A 138 12.37 28.82 -4.24
CA VAL A 138 13.79 28.78 -4.63
C VAL A 138 14.17 27.38 -5.09
N SER A 139 13.72 26.35 -4.38
CA SER A 139 13.95 24.96 -4.75
C SER A 139 13.35 24.62 -6.12
N ALA A 140 12.08 24.94 -6.32
CA ALA A 140 11.37 24.67 -7.58
C ALA A 140 12.02 25.39 -8.78
N ASN A 141 12.48 26.63 -8.59
CA ASN A 141 13.02 27.46 -9.66
C ASN A 141 14.51 27.20 -9.94
N LYS A 142 15.29 26.78 -8.94
CA LYS A 142 16.75 26.63 -9.02
C LYS A 142 17.25 25.19 -8.81
N GLY A 143 16.39 24.21 -9.02
CA GLY A 143 16.78 22.79 -8.97
C GLY A 143 17.19 22.31 -7.58
N ASP A 144 16.45 22.71 -6.54
CA ASP A 144 16.69 22.33 -5.14
C ASP A 144 18.07 22.70 -4.58
N ILE A 145 18.65 23.81 -5.05
CA ILE A 145 19.95 24.31 -4.57
C ILE A 145 19.99 24.56 -3.05
N ASN A 146 18.85 24.93 -2.47
CA ASN A 146 18.67 25.13 -1.03
C ASN A 146 18.29 23.84 -0.27
N GLY A 147 18.22 22.70 -0.96
CA GLY A 147 18.01 21.38 -0.37
C GLY A 147 16.65 21.16 0.31
N TYR A 148 15.66 22.01 0.05
CA TYR A 148 14.30 21.90 0.59
C TYR A 148 13.67 20.56 0.22
N MET A 149 13.64 20.19 -1.07
CA MET A 149 13.02 18.95 -1.54
C MET A 149 13.80 17.72 -1.09
N LYS A 150 15.13 17.79 -1.12
CA LYS A 150 16.00 16.71 -0.64
C LYS A 150 15.74 16.43 0.85
N ALA A 151 15.63 17.45 1.68
CA ALA A 151 15.32 17.29 3.09
C ALA A 151 13.94 16.65 3.31
N ARG A 152 12.92 17.12 2.59
CA ARG A 152 11.58 16.52 2.65
C ARG A 152 11.59 15.06 2.22
N HIS A 153 12.26 14.73 1.12
CA HIS A 153 12.35 13.38 0.61
C HIS A 153 13.05 12.44 1.60
N GLN A 154 14.16 12.88 2.19
CA GLN A 154 14.85 12.12 3.24
C GLN A 154 13.98 11.91 4.47
N ALA A 155 13.20 12.92 4.86
CA ALA A 155 12.27 12.80 5.98
C ALA A 155 11.15 11.80 5.68
N VAL A 156 10.57 11.82 4.48
CA VAL A 156 9.58 10.82 4.03
C VAL A 156 10.18 9.42 4.05
N GLN A 157 11.40 9.23 3.54
CA GLN A 157 12.06 7.93 3.60
C GLN A 157 12.31 7.46 5.04
N ALA A 158 12.67 8.38 5.95
CA ALA A 158 12.83 8.05 7.36
C ALA A 158 11.50 7.63 8.01
N LEU A 159 10.39 8.32 7.69
CA LEU A 159 9.05 7.95 8.14
C LEU A 159 8.66 6.56 7.63
N LYS A 160 8.88 6.28 6.34
CA LYS A 160 8.62 4.97 5.75
C LYS A 160 9.37 3.82 6.43
N LYS A 161 10.61 4.06 6.86
CA LYS A 161 11.39 3.07 7.63
C LYS A 161 10.83 2.78 9.02
N MET A 162 9.98 3.68 9.54
CA MET A 162 9.29 3.50 10.82
C MET A 162 7.89 2.88 10.64
N GLU A 163 7.46 2.60 9.40
CA GLU A 163 6.20 1.91 9.14
C GLU A 163 6.37 0.41 9.45
N GLU A 164 5.78 0.00 10.57
CA GLU A 164 5.59 -1.41 10.93
C GLU A 164 4.58 -2.12 10.01
N PRO A 165 4.75 -3.45 9.81
CA PRO A 165 3.79 -4.25 9.06
C PRO A 165 2.41 -4.24 9.73
N MET A 166 1.36 -4.38 8.92
CA MET A 166 -0.02 -4.39 9.39
C MET A 166 -0.27 -5.50 10.41
N THR A 167 -1.05 -5.19 11.45
CA THR A 167 -1.40 -6.15 12.49
C THR A 167 -2.39 -7.20 11.98
N GLU A 168 -2.42 -8.39 12.60
CA GLU A 168 -3.38 -9.44 12.22
C GLU A 168 -4.84 -8.96 12.29
N ASP A 169 -5.16 -8.14 13.28
CA ASP A 169 -6.51 -7.60 13.46
C ASP A 169 -6.86 -6.59 12.36
N GLU A 170 -5.90 -5.77 11.93
CA GLU A 170 -6.07 -4.86 10.80
C GLU A 170 -6.21 -5.62 9.47
N ILE A 171 -5.46 -6.71 9.29
CA ILE A 171 -5.58 -7.59 8.12
C ILE A 171 -6.98 -8.21 8.09
N LYS A 172 -7.46 -8.77 9.21
CA LYS A 172 -8.82 -9.31 9.32
C LYS A 172 -9.88 -8.25 9.02
N LYS A 173 -9.71 -7.04 9.56
CA LYS A 173 -10.62 -5.92 9.29
C LYS A 173 -10.60 -5.51 7.82
N MET A 174 -9.43 -5.48 7.18
CA MET A 174 -9.31 -5.20 5.75
C MET A 174 -10.02 -6.26 4.90
N ILE A 175 -9.84 -7.54 5.21
CA ILE A 175 -10.53 -8.65 4.54
C ILE A 175 -12.04 -8.52 4.73
N GLU A 176 -12.50 -8.24 5.95
CA GLU A 176 -13.93 -8.08 6.25
C GLU A 176 -14.54 -6.88 5.52
N ASN A 177 -13.88 -5.72 5.56
CA ASN A 177 -14.31 -4.55 4.80
C ASN A 177 -14.39 -4.85 3.30
N THR A 178 -13.41 -5.58 2.76
CA THR A 178 -13.40 -6.00 1.35
C THR A 178 -14.55 -6.94 1.05
N ARG A 179 -14.83 -7.90 1.94
CA ARG A 179 -15.97 -8.83 1.83
C ARG A 179 -17.30 -8.08 1.84
N GLN A 180 -17.46 -7.12 2.75
CA GLN A 180 -18.65 -6.28 2.85
C GLN A 180 -18.85 -5.45 1.57
N MET A 181 -17.80 -4.78 1.10
CA MET A 181 -17.85 -4.03 -0.16
C MET A 181 -18.25 -4.92 -1.34
N MET A 182 -17.72 -6.15 -1.41
CA MET A 182 -18.11 -7.11 -2.45
C MET A 182 -19.56 -7.57 -2.32
N ASN A 183 -20.06 -7.74 -1.10
CA ASN A 183 -21.46 -8.04 -0.83
C ASN A 183 -22.39 -6.87 -1.16
N GLU A 184 -21.94 -5.62 -1.01
CA GLU A 184 -22.70 -4.42 -1.39
C GLU A 184 -22.77 -4.24 -2.91
N ILE A 185 -21.67 -4.48 -3.62
CA ILE A 185 -21.59 -4.30 -5.07
C ILE A 185 -22.25 -5.47 -5.80
N ASN A 186 -22.06 -6.69 -5.32
CA ASN A 186 -22.57 -7.90 -5.95
C ASN A 186 -23.68 -8.55 -5.11
N PRO A 187 -24.95 -8.47 -5.55
CA PRO A 187 -26.05 -9.12 -4.84
C PRO A 187 -25.97 -10.66 -4.87
N ASN A 188 -25.13 -11.24 -5.74
CA ASN A 188 -24.97 -12.68 -5.93
C ASN A 188 -23.67 -13.23 -5.32
N THR A 189 -23.07 -12.56 -4.34
CA THR A 189 -21.97 -13.15 -3.57
C THR A 189 -22.47 -14.36 -2.76
N ALA A 190 -21.59 -15.33 -2.48
CA ALA A 190 -21.94 -16.53 -1.70
C ALA A 190 -22.61 -16.19 -0.36
N ASP A 191 -22.13 -15.16 0.32
CA ASP A 191 -22.69 -14.67 1.59
C ASP A 191 -24.14 -14.18 1.43
N ASN A 192 -24.40 -13.36 0.42
CA ASN A 192 -25.75 -12.83 0.12
C ASN A 192 -26.71 -13.95 -0.30
N ILE A 193 -26.24 -14.92 -1.10
CA ILE A 193 -27.03 -16.09 -1.50
C ILE A 193 -27.39 -16.93 -0.27
N ALA A 194 -26.42 -17.20 0.62
CA ALA A 194 -26.65 -17.93 1.85
C ALA A 194 -27.62 -17.20 2.78
N ALA A 195 -27.50 -15.88 2.91
CA ALA A 195 -28.40 -15.05 3.70
C ALA A 195 -29.84 -15.12 3.18
N ARG A 196 -30.04 -15.04 1.86
CA ARG A 196 -31.36 -15.17 1.23
C ARG A 196 -31.96 -16.56 1.47
N LYS A 197 -31.16 -17.61 1.25
CA LYS A 197 -31.60 -18.99 1.49
C LYS A 197 -32.04 -19.20 2.95
N LYS A 198 -31.27 -18.66 3.90
CA LYS A 198 -31.62 -18.72 5.32
C LYS A 198 -32.93 -17.97 5.62
N ALA A 199 -33.14 -16.79 5.03
CA ALA A 199 -34.38 -16.04 5.19
C ALA A 199 -35.59 -16.79 4.62
N ASP A 200 -35.44 -17.44 3.47
CA ASP A 200 -36.49 -18.27 2.87
C ASP A 200 -36.84 -19.48 3.77
N GLU A 201 -35.82 -20.17 4.31
CA GLU A 201 -36.01 -21.29 5.25
C GLU A 201 -36.69 -20.86 6.56
N GLU A 202 -36.35 -19.67 7.09
CA GLU A 202 -36.99 -19.10 8.29
C GLU A 202 -38.44 -18.69 8.02
N PHE A 203 -38.72 -18.12 6.84
CA PHE A 203 -40.08 -17.80 6.42
C PHE A 203 -40.96 -19.05 6.30
N GLU A 204 -40.46 -20.11 5.66
CA GLU A 204 -41.18 -21.39 5.55
C GLU A 204 -41.51 -21.98 6.93
N LYS A 205 -40.53 -21.99 7.85
CA LYS A 205 -40.75 -22.45 9.22
C LYS A 205 -41.83 -21.64 9.93
N SER A 206 -41.81 -20.31 9.78
CA SER A 206 -42.81 -19.42 10.39
C SER A 206 -44.23 -19.65 9.82
N MET A 207 -44.33 -19.94 8.53
CA MET A 207 -45.60 -20.23 7.86
C MET A 207 -46.20 -21.55 8.34
N VAL A 208 -45.37 -22.58 8.49
CA VAL A 208 -45.78 -23.88 9.05
C VAL A 208 -46.21 -23.70 10.52
N GLU A 209 -45.47 -22.95 11.32
CA GLU A 209 -45.85 -22.68 12.71
C GLU A 209 -47.19 -21.92 12.79
N ALA A 210 -47.39 -20.90 11.95
CA ALA A 210 -48.65 -20.16 11.87
C ALA A 210 -49.82 -21.05 11.43
N ALA A 211 -49.61 -21.92 10.43
CA ALA A 211 -50.60 -22.88 9.96
C ALA A 211 -50.98 -23.88 11.05
N THR A 212 -49.99 -24.45 11.75
CA THR A 212 -50.25 -25.38 12.87
C THR A 212 -50.94 -24.68 14.05
N LYS A 213 -50.58 -23.44 14.35
CA LYS A 213 -51.26 -22.63 15.38
C LYS A 213 -52.71 -22.34 14.99
N ARG A 214 -52.96 -22.01 13.73
CA ARG A 214 -54.33 -21.82 13.19
C ARG A 214 -55.14 -23.11 13.24
N GLN A 215 -54.55 -24.23 12.87
CA GLN A 215 -55.20 -25.55 12.94
C GLN A 215 -55.57 -25.91 14.38
N LYS A 216 -54.64 -25.77 15.34
CA LYS A 216 -54.91 -25.99 16.77
C LYS A 216 -56.01 -25.06 17.30
N ALA A 217 -56.07 -23.82 16.82
CA ALA A 217 -57.14 -22.89 17.19
C ALA A 217 -58.51 -23.36 16.68
N TYR A 218 -58.60 -23.88 15.44
CA TYR A 218 -59.84 -24.46 14.91
C TYR A 218 -60.26 -25.73 15.64
N GLU A 219 -59.31 -26.62 15.96
CA GLU A 219 -59.57 -27.82 16.76
C GLU A 219 -60.14 -27.46 18.14
N LYS A 220 -59.61 -26.41 18.78
CA LYS A 220 -60.11 -25.91 20.07
C LYS A 220 -61.50 -25.27 19.97
N LEU A 221 -61.86 -24.70 18.82
CA LEU A 221 -63.15 -24.06 18.57
C LEU A 221 -64.25 -25.04 18.09
N GLY A 222 -63.92 -26.32 17.87
CA GLY A 222 -64.91 -27.35 17.50
C GLY A 222 -65.56 -27.17 16.13
N ALA A 223 -64.98 -26.35 15.24
CA ALA A 223 -65.52 -26.09 13.91
C ALA A 223 -64.83 -26.99 12.86
N THR A 224 -65.49 -28.08 12.48
CA THR A 224 -65.08 -28.88 11.31
C THR A 224 -65.36 -28.11 10.02
N PHE A 225 -64.32 -27.82 9.25
CA PHE A 225 -64.41 -27.24 7.91
C PHE A 225 -65.11 -28.23 6.97
N ARG A 226 -66.33 -27.93 6.52
CA ARG A 226 -66.93 -28.62 5.37
C ARG A 226 -66.28 -28.06 4.10
N SER A 227 -65.66 -28.95 3.33
CA SER A 227 -65.09 -28.67 2.00
C SER A 227 -66.15 -28.22 1.01
#